data_AF-A0A2E1VH37-F1
#
_entry.id   AF-A0A2E1VH37-F1
#
_cell.length_a   1.000
_cell.length_b   1.000
_cell.length_c   1.000
_cell.angle_alpha   90.00
_cell.angle_beta   90.00
_cell.angle_gamma   90.00
#
_symmetry.space_group_name_H-M   'P 1'
#
loop_
_entity.id
_entity.type
_entity.pdbx_description
1 polymer ?
#
loop_
_entity_poly.entity_id
_entity_poly.type
_entity_poly.pdbx_seq_one_letter_code
_entity_poly.pdbx_strand_id
1 'polypeptide(L)' 'MRTLDCTDLKCPLPLLKLKVAINDDCSDRVIRLLTTDPTSLRDIPAFCSRMGHNLASINEGALLEFIVELRDD' A
#
# COMPACT_ATOMS: atom_id res chain seq x y z
N MET A 1 2.30 2.35 -13.14
CA MET A 1 2.51 1.89 -11.74
C MET A 1 3.10 3.03 -10.96
N ARG A 2 2.47 3.43 -9.84
CA ARG A 2 2.93 4.50 -8.95
C ARG A 2 3.68 3.90 -7.76
N THR A 3 4.80 4.51 -7.33
CA THR A 3 5.53 4.07 -6.13
C THR A 3 5.35 5.07 -4.98
N LEU A 4 5.05 4.55 -3.78
CA LEU A 4 4.96 5.28 -2.52
C LEU A 4 6.12 4.86 -1.63
N ASP A 5 7.08 5.76 -1.46
CA ASP A 5 8.16 5.57 -0.51
C ASP A 5 7.75 6.06 0.88
N CYS A 6 7.68 5.12 1.82
CA CYS A 6 7.35 5.30 3.22
C CYS A 6 8.40 4.65 4.14
N THR A 7 9.66 4.51 3.69
CA THR A 7 10.77 3.92 4.47
C THR A 7 11.04 4.66 5.78
N ASP A 8 10.87 5.99 5.79
CA ASP A 8 11.11 6.85 6.94
C ASP A 8 9.84 7.15 7.76
N LEU A 9 8.74 6.48 7.42
CA LEU A 9 7.42 6.73 8.02
C LEU A 9 7.03 5.56 8.91
N LYS A 10 6.54 5.88 10.11
CA LYS A 10 6.01 4.91 11.07
C LYS A 10 4.48 4.91 11.08
N CYS A 11 3.87 3.84 11.56
CA CYS A 11 2.43 3.73 11.79
C CYS A 11 1.87 5.02 12.43
N PRO A 12 0.77 5.59 11.92
CA PRO A 12 -0.10 5.09 10.83
C PRO A 12 0.23 5.63 9.43
N LEU A 13 1.36 6.31 9.25
CA LEU A 13 1.64 7.10 8.06
C LEU A 13 1.72 6.31 6.74
N PRO A 14 2.34 5.10 6.67
CA PRO A 14 2.35 4.31 5.43
C PRO A 14 0.93 3.99 4.92
N LEU A 15 0.04 3.59 5.83
CA LEU A 15 -1.36 3.30 5.53
C LEU A 15 -2.11 4.54 5.05
N LEU A 16 -1.90 5.70 5.71
CA LEU A 16 -2.55 6.95 5.31
C LEU A 16 -2.08 7.41 3.93
N LYS A 17 -0.78 7.29 3.61
CA LYS A 17 -0.28 7.60 2.27
C LYS A 17 -0.89 6.70 1.21
N LEU A 18 -0.99 5.40 1.48
CA LEU A 18 -1.66 4.47 0.57
C LEU A 18 -3.12 4.89 0.35
N LYS A 19 -3.86 5.19 1.42
CA LYS A 19 -5.25 5.65 1.34
C LYS A 19 -5.40 6.90 0.48
N VAL A 20 -4.55 7.91 0.68
CA VAL A 20 -4.58 9.14 -0.13
C VAL A 20 -4.31 8.81 -1.59
N ALA A 21 -3.28 8.02 -1.88
CA ALA A 21 -2.90 7.68 -3.26
C ALA A 21 -3.95 6.86 -4.01
N ILE A 22 -4.78 6.09 -3.31
CA ILE A 22 -5.90 5.33 -3.87
C ILE A 22 -7.07 6.23 -4.23
N ASN A 23 -7.34 7.25 -3.42
CA ASN A 23 -8.43 8.21 -3.66
C ASN A 23 -8.02 9.33 -4.63
N ASP A 24 -6.72 9.50 -4.85
CA ASP A 24 -6.16 10.37 -5.89
C ASP A 24 -6.42 9.67 -7.23
N ASP A 25 -7.44 10.15 -7.97
CA ASP A 25 -7.95 9.57 -9.22
C ASP A 25 -6.83 9.46 -10.28
N CYS A 26 -6.09 8.37 -10.21
CA CYS A 26 -4.87 8.15 -10.97
C CYS A 26 -5.13 7.08 -12.02
N SER A 27 -4.73 7.33 -13.26
CA SER A 27 -4.76 6.31 -14.33
C SER A 27 -3.90 5.08 -13.98
N ASP A 28 -2.99 5.21 -13.01
CA ASP A 28 -2.21 4.12 -12.45
C ASP A 28 -3.06 3.20 -11.55
N ARG A 29 -3.49 2.08 -12.11
CA ARG A 29 -4.21 1.02 -11.38
C ARG A 29 -3.33 0.15 -10.48
N VAL A 30 -2.03 0.44 -10.38
CA VAL A 30 -1.09 -0.35 -9.57
C VAL A 30 -0.23 0.58 -8.73
N ILE A 31 -0.26 0.37 -7.41
CA ILE A 31 0.53 1.08 -6.41
C ILE A 31 1.54 0.12 -5.80
N ARG A 32 2.81 0.54 -5.79
CA ARG A 32 3.88 -0.10 -5.03
C ARG A 32 4.17 0.70 -3.77
N LEU A 33 4.02 0.11 -2.59
CA LEU A 33 4.30 0.74 -1.31
C LEU A 33 5.57 0.14 -0.69
N LEU A 34 6.52 0.99 -0.31
CA LEU A 34 7.75 0.62 0.37
C LEU A 34 7.73 1.15 1.80
N THR A 35 8.00 0.32 2.80
CA THR A 35 8.03 0.75 4.20
C THR A 35 8.90 -0.15 5.08
N THR A 36 9.44 0.39 6.15
CA THR A 36 10.21 -0.37 7.16
C THR A 36 9.37 -0.69 8.40
N ASP A 37 8.10 -0.28 8.43
CA ASP A 37 7.22 -0.50 9.57
C ASP A 37 6.54 -1.88 9.52
N PRO A 38 6.87 -2.80 10.46
CA PRO A 38 6.31 -4.15 10.48
C PRO A 38 4.80 -4.19 10.70
N THR A 39 4.20 -3.13 11.26
CA THR A 39 2.74 -3.04 11.44
C THR A 39 2.01 -3.06 10.09
N SER A 40 2.68 -2.60 9.02
CA SER A 40 2.14 -2.58 7.65
C SER A 40 1.80 -3.98 7.12
N LEU A 41 2.48 -5.03 7.60
CA LEU A 41 2.18 -6.42 7.22
C LEU A 41 0.76 -6.85 7.60
N ARG A 42 0.19 -6.24 8.65
CA ARG A 42 -1.19 -6.47 9.08
C ARG A 42 -2.14 -5.45 8.49
N ASP A 43 -1.76 -4.18 8.53
CA ASP A 43 -2.66 -3.07 8.23
C ASP A 43 -2.96 -2.94 6.73
N ILE A 44 -1.96 -3.15 5.86
CA ILE A 44 -2.13 -3.00 4.41
C ILE A 44 -3.06 -4.08 3.83
N PRO A 45 -2.87 -5.40 4.13
CA PRO A 45 -3.82 -6.41 3.64
C PRO A 45 -5.24 -6.22 4.16
N ALA A 46 -5.40 -5.87 5.45
CA ALA A 46 -6.71 -5.61 6.03
C ALA A 46 -7.39 -4.40 5.37
N PHE A 47 -6.63 -3.36 5.07
CA PHE A 47 -7.13 -2.19 4.36
C PHE A 47 -7.52 -2.50 2.92
N CYS A 48 -6.68 -3.19 2.15
CA CYS A 48 -6.99 -3.59 0.78
C CYS A 48 -8.26 -4.43 0.71
N SER A 49 -8.37 -5.45 1.57
CA SER A 49 -9.57 -6.30 1.67
C SER A 49 -10.83 -5.50 2.02
N ARG A 50 -10.75 -4.56 2.97
CA ARG A 50 -11.89 -3.74 3.36
C ARG A 50 -12.33 -2.76 2.26
N MET A 51 -11.40 -2.25 1.47
CA MET A 51 -11.66 -1.30 0.39
C MET A 51 -11.99 -1.98 -0.96
N GLY A 52 -11.96 -3.31 -1.04
CA GLY A 52 -12.20 -4.05 -2.29
C GLY A 52 -11.03 -4.03 -3.28
N HIS A 53 -9.85 -3.57 -2.87
CA HIS A 53 -8.65 -3.58 -3.72
C HIS A 53 -7.89 -4.90 -3.61
N ASN A 54 -7.19 -5.28 -4.67
CA ASN A 54 -6.40 -6.50 -4.70
C ASN A 54 -4.99 -6.23 -4.15
N LEU A 55 -4.55 -7.03 -3.19
CA LEU A 55 -3.15 -7.06 -2.80
C LEU A 55 -2.45 -8.16 -3.62
N ALA A 56 -1.77 -7.75 -4.69
CA ALA A 56 -1.18 -8.66 -5.65
C ALA A 56 0.09 -9.35 -5.13
N SER A 57 0.88 -8.69 -4.29
CA SER A 57 2.10 -9.27 -3.72
C SER A 57 2.55 -8.55 -2.44
N ILE A 58 3.27 -9.30 -1.60
CA ILE A 58 3.98 -8.81 -0.42
C ILE A 58 5.40 -9.37 -0.47
N ASN A 59 6.42 -8.53 -0.24
CA ASN A 59 7.79 -8.94 -0.01
C ASN A 59 8.19 -8.56 1.42
N GLU A 60 8.58 -9.55 2.22
CA GLU A 60 8.92 -9.42 3.64
C GLU A 60 10.44 -9.32 3.87
N GLY A 61 11.14 -8.61 2.99
CA GLY A 61 12.58 -8.35 3.12
C GLY A 61 12.90 -7.32 4.21
N ALA A 62 14.17 -6.92 4.28
CA ALA A 62 14.62 -5.82 5.16
C ALA A 62 13.87 -4.50 4.88
N LEU A 63 13.37 -4.35 3.64
CA LEU A 63 12.40 -3.36 3.24
C LEU A 63 11.12 -4.10 2.84
N LEU A 64 9.99 -3.75 3.47
CA LEU A 64 8.70 -4.32 3.11
C LEU A 64 8.21 -3.66 1.83
N GLU A 65 7.72 -4.49 0.91
CA GLU A 65 7.11 -4.04 -0.34
C GLU A 65 5.71 -4.65 -0.49
N PHE A 66 4.74 -3.81 -0.88
CA PHE A 66 3.38 -4.21 -1.19
C PHE A 66 3.03 -3.77 -2.60
N ILE A 67 2.46 -4.68 -3.41
CA ILE A 67 1.90 -4.36 -4.72
C ILE A 67 0.38 -4.42 -4.60
N VAL A 68 -0.27 -3.27 -4.75
CA VAL A 68 -1.73 -3.11 -4.64
C VAL A 68 -2.29 -2.76 -6.01
N GLU A 69 -3.22 -3.56 -6.50
CA GLU A 69 -3.98 -3.27 -7.72
C GLU A 69 -5.35 -2.69 -7.34
N LEU A 70 -5.61 -1.50 -7.88
CA LEU A 70 -6.85 -0.78 -7.66
C LEU A 70 -7.95 -1.42 -8.49
N ARG A 71 -9.12 -1.57 -7.88
CA ARG A 71 -10.33 -2.05 -8.54
C ARG A 71 -11.35 -0.92 -8.51
N ASP A 72 -11.97 -0.67 -9.65
CA ASP A 72 -13.21 0.11 -9.76
C ASP A 72 -14.34 -0.86 -9.41
N ASP A 73 -14.94 -0.70 -8.24
CA ASP A 73 -16.26 -1.29 -7.95
C ASP A 73 -17.33 -0.27 -8.33
#